data_AF-A0AAV8ZI92-F1
#
_entry.id   AF-A0AAV8ZI92-F1
#
_cell.length_a   1.000
_cell.length_b   1.000
_cell.length_c   1.000
_cell.angle_alpha   90.00
_cell.angle_beta   90.00
_cell.angle_gamma   90.00
#
_symmetry.space_group_name_H-M   'P 1'
#
loop_
_entity.id
_entity.type
_entity.pdbx_description
1 polymer ?
#
loop_
_entity_poly.entity_id
_entity_poly.type
_entity_poly.pdbx_seq_one_letter_code
_entity_poly.pdbx_strand_id
1 'polypeptide(L)' 'MVVDYGSALACSDDQGRYILSGIYAWDTGCKQEGQIGGYVAPDVEWIDSTLAKSLKDLKKLEKRILAQT' A
#
# COMPACT_ATOMS: atom_id res chain seq x y z
N MET A 1 15.62 6.55 10.96
CA MET A 1 14.18 6.68 10.72
C MET A 1 13.93 6.11 9.34
N VAL A 2 13.23 4.98 9.23
CA VAL A 2 13.02 4.29 7.96
C VAL A 2 11.97 5.10 7.18
N VAL A 3 12.37 5.66 6.05
CA VAL A 3 11.53 6.58 5.24
C VAL A 3 10.66 5.83 4.22
N ASP A 4 10.67 4.50 4.28
CA ASP A 4 10.15 3.64 3.21
C ASP A 4 8.79 3.02 3.52
N TYR A 5 8.17 3.32 4.69
CA TYR A 5 6.82 2.86 5.01
C TYR A 5 5.81 3.35 3.96
N GLY A 6 5.08 2.41 3.35
CA GLY A 6 4.15 2.69 2.25
C GLY A 6 4.78 2.63 0.85
N SER A 7 6.09 2.41 0.73
CA SER A 7 6.76 2.27 -0.57
C SER A 7 6.40 0.95 -1.28
N ALA A 8 6.58 0.94 -2.59
CA ALA A 8 6.28 -0.21 -3.43
C ALA A 8 7.40 -1.25 -3.43
N LEU A 9 7.04 -2.51 -3.22
CA LEU A 9 7.84 -3.66 -3.63
C LEU A 9 7.52 -3.97 -5.08
N ALA A 10 8.39 -3.51 -5.98
CA ALA A 10 8.25 -3.75 -7.42
C ALA A 10 8.94 -5.07 -7.82
N CYS A 11 8.24 -5.93 -8.55
CA CYS A 11 8.82 -7.12 -9.17
C CYS A 11 8.54 -7.13 -10.67
N SER A 12 9.42 -7.72 -11.47
CA SER A 12 9.17 -7.93 -12.90
C SER A 12 8.26 -9.14 -13.12
N ASP A 13 7.26 -9.00 -13.98
CA ASP A 13 6.50 -10.13 -14.52
C ASP A 13 7.28 -10.89 -15.60
N ASP A 14 6.67 -11.94 -16.15
CA ASP A 14 7.23 -12.76 -17.24
C ASP A 14 7.43 -11.99 -18.56
N GLN A 15 6.80 -10.82 -18.69
CA GLN A 15 6.92 -9.91 -19.83
C GLN A 15 7.90 -8.75 -19.57
N GLY A 16 8.56 -8.73 -18.41
CA GLY A 16 9.52 -7.68 -18.02
C GLY A 16 8.87 -6.37 -17.56
N ARG A 17 7.57 -6.35 -17.29
CA ARG A 17 6.86 -5.18 -16.72
C ARG A 17 6.93 -5.23 -15.20
N TYR A 18 7.08 -4.08 -14.57
CA TYR A 18 7.04 -4.00 -13.11
C TYR A 18 5.60 -4.00 -12.60
N ILE A 19 5.33 -4.87 -11.63
CA ILE A 19 4.07 -4.96 -10.91
C ILE A 19 4.26 -4.57 -9.44
N LEU A 20 3.22 -4.02 -8.83
CA LEU A 20 3.16 -3.77 -7.40
C LEU A 20 2.90 -5.11 -6.68
N SER A 21 3.95 -5.74 -6.18
CA SER A 21 3.85 -7.03 -5.48
C SER A 21 3.55 -6.88 -3.99
N GLY A 22 3.86 -5.72 -3.41
CA GLY A 22 3.65 -5.45 -2.00
C GLY A 22 3.89 -4.00 -1.61
N ILE A 23 3.45 -3.65 -0.42
CA ILE A 23 3.63 -2.33 0.20
C ILE A 23 4.45 -2.53 1.47
N TYR A 24 5.58 -1.82 1.60
CA TYR A 24 6.47 -1.94 2.75
C TYR A 24 5.77 -1.49 4.03
N ALA A 25 5.75 -2.35 5.05
CA ALA A 25 4.93 -2.16 6.24
C ALA A 25 5.69 -2.23 7.57
N TRP A 26 6.76 -3.03 7.67
CA TRP A 26 7.59 -3.14 8.88
C TRP A 26 8.90 -3.87 8.58
N ASP A 27 9.83 -3.82 9.53
CA ASP A 27 11.10 -4.53 9.50
C ASP A 27 11.58 -4.88 10.91
N THR A 28 12.59 -5.75 11.00
CA THR A 28 13.29 -6.07 12.26
C THR A 28 14.54 -5.21 12.51
N GLY A 29 14.87 -4.26 11.62
CA GLY A 29 16.10 -3.48 11.68
C GLY A 29 16.44 -2.81 10.34
N CYS A 30 17.63 -2.20 10.23
CA CYS A 30 18.09 -1.58 8.98
C CYS A 30 19.57 -1.90 8.72
N LYS A 31 19.85 -2.55 7.58
CA LYS A 31 21.18 -3.01 7.12
C LYS A 31 21.86 -3.98 8.09
N GLN A 32 21.09 -4.94 8.62
CA GLN A 32 21.59 -5.97 9.54
C GLN A 32 21.49 -7.36 8.92
N GLU A 33 22.42 -8.25 9.27
CA GLU A 33 22.37 -9.65 8.84
C GLU A 33 21.13 -10.32 9.45
N GLY A 34 20.40 -11.11 8.65
CA GLY A 34 19.15 -11.74 9.08
C GLY A 34 17.97 -10.77 9.23
N GLN A 35 18.10 -9.51 8.80
CA GLN A 35 16.98 -8.58 8.75
C GLN A 35 15.90 -9.10 7.80
N ILE A 36 14.64 -9.03 8.24
CA ILE A 36 13.47 -9.30 7.41
C ILE A 36 12.64 -8.03 7.26
N GLY A 37 12.04 -7.87 6.08
CA GLY A 37 11.06 -6.83 5.79
C GLY A 37 9.69 -7.46 5.57
N GLY A 38 8.68 -6.91 6.24
CA GLY A 38 7.28 -7.27 6.04
C GLY A 38 6.63 -6.38 5.00
N TYR A 39 5.95 -7.00 4.04
CA TYR A 39 5.19 -6.34 2.99
C TYR A 39 3.74 -6.81 3.03
N VAL A 40 2.81 -5.89 2.78
CA VAL A 40 1.38 -6.19 2.66
C VAL A 40 1.03 -6.31 1.18
N ALA A 41 0.33 -7.39 0.81
CA ALA A 41 -0.18 -7.56 -0.54
C ALA A 41 -1.24 -6.48 -0.85
N PRO A 42 -1.21 -5.84 -2.03
CA PRO A 42 -2.20 -4.84 -2.38
C PRO A 42 -3.58 -5.48 -2.56
N ASP A 43 -4.59 -4.92 -1.90
CA ASP A 43 -6.00 -5.26 -2.14
C ASP A 43 -6.49 -4.55 -3.41
N VAL A 44 -6.29 -5.22 -4.55
CA VAL A 44 -6.60 -4.66 -5.87
C VAL A 44 -8.09 -4.35 -6.03
N GLU A 45 -8.97 -5.22 -5.51
CA GLU A 45 -10.42 -5.01 -5.59
C GLU A 45 -10.85 -3.76 -4.82
N TRP A 46 -10.34 -3.59 -3.60
CA TRP A 46 -10.61 -2.40 -2.81
C TRP A 46 -10.05 -1.14 -3.48
N ILE A 47 -8.82 -1.19 -4.01
CA ILE A 47 -8.18 -0.06 -4.71
C ILE A 47 -9.04 0.36 -5.90
N ASP A 48 -9.38 -0.58 -6.80
CA ASP A 48 -10.18 -0.30 -7.99
C ASP A 48 -11.56 0.25 -7.63
N SER A 49 -12.23 -0.36 -6.63
CA SER A 49 -13.55 0.09 -6.17
C SER A 49 -13.52 1.49 -5.54
N THR A 50 -12.37 1.92 -5.03
CA THR A 50 -12.14 3.22 -4.41
C THR A 50 -11.83 4.27 -5.45
N LEU A 51 -10.95 3.95 -6.41
CA LEU A 51 -10.59 4.83 -7.53
C LEU A 51 -11.78 5.10 -8.45
N ALA A 52 -12.72 4.15 -8.57
CA ALA A 52 -13.95 4.32 -9.35
C ALA A 52 -14.98 5.26 -8.69
N LYS A 53 -14.83 5.64 -7.42
CA LYS A 53 -15.81 6.49 -6.72
C LYS A 53 -15.73 7.93 -7.20
N SER A 54 -16.88 8.61 -7.25
CA SER A 54 -16.90 10.03 -7.54
C SER A 54 -16.33 10.85 -6.37
N LEU A 55 -15.79 12.04 -6.66
CA LEU A 55 -15.33 12.96 -5.62
C LEU A 55 -16.43 13.32 -4.61
N LYS A 56 -17.70 13.33 -5.02
CA LYS A 56 -18.83 13.58 -4.11
C LYS A 56 -18.98 12.44 -3.10
N ASP A 57 -18.86 11.21 -3.55
CA ASP A 57 -18.97 10.02 -2.71
C ASP A 57 -17.80 9.91 -1.74
N LEU A 58 -16.58 10.22 -2.21
CA LEU A 58 -15.37 10.25 -1.38
C LEU A 58 -15.49 11.30 -0.26
N LYS A 59 -15.93 12.52 -0.57
CA LYS A 59 -16.18 13.57 0.44
C LYS A 59 -17.25 13.17 1.46
N LYS A 60 -18.29 12.45 1.02
CA LYS A 60 -19.33 11.93 1.92
C LYS A 60 -18.79 10.82 2.83
N LEU A 61 -17.90 9.97 2.32
CA LEU A 61 -17.23 8.94 3.11
C LEU A 61 -16.30 9.56 4.15
N GLU A 62 -15.47 10.51 3.76
CA GLU A 62 -14.56 11.25 4.66
C GLU A 62 -15.32 11.88 5.83
N LYS A 63 -16.41 12.61 5.55
CA LYS A 63 -17.27 13.18 6.60
C LYS A 63 -17.84 12.13 7.56
N ARG A 64 -18.15 10.93 7.06
CA ARG A 64 -18.64 9.83 7.92
C ARG A 64 -17.55 9.27 8.81
N ILE A 65 -16.35 9.09 8.29
CA ILE A 65 -15.20 8.59 9.05
C ILE A 65 -14.82 9.58 10.15
N LEU A 66 -14.71 10.87 9.81
CA LEU A 66 -14.40 11.93 10.77
C LEU A 66 -15.46 12.11 11.86
N ALA A 67 -16.71 11.72 11.60
CA ALA A 67 -17.77 11.75 12.60
C ALA A 67 -17.77 10.55 13.56
N GLN A 68 -16.93 9.55 13.31
CA GLN A 68 -16.78 8.34 14.13
C GLN A 68 -15.49 8.34 14.97
N THR A 69 -14.63 9.32 14.76
CA THR A 69 -13.44 9.64 15.57
C THR A 69 -13.74 10.79 16.53
#